data_AF-A0A7V6LLE8-F1
#
_entry.id   AF-A0A7V6LLE8-F1
#
_cell.length_a   1.000
_cell.length_b   1.000
_cell.length_c   1.000
_cell.angle_alpha   90.00
_cell.angle_beta   90.00
_cell.angle_gamma   90.00
#
_symmetry.space_group_name_H-M   'P 1'
#
loop_
_entity.id
_entity.type
_entity.pdbx_description
1 polymer ?
#
loop_
_entity_poly.entity_id
_entity_poly.type
_entity_poly.pdbx_seq_one_letter_code
_entity_poly.pdbx_strand_id
1 'polypeptide(L)'
;MKKLGFKKFFIPAIILVAIVFNVVVFLATQKHSPSFWLLYGFFMLGFVWFLLSSLIAKEGKTGIAFIHPTVTISGLFWMLAFLFALVFMWFPNIPYRAILIPMVIITGIFAIVYVFALMNKALVAREEAKKPYMQNIKDVHQVLESLSTKATDAAVKRALDELVILAEGMDISVNPDVVKLDERIAEYVQFVHKNLERNEMKNLFYNIDRVKNLLTEREKKV
;
A
#
# COMPACT_ATOMS: atom_id res chain seq x y z
N MET A 1 13.97 17.09 7.84
CA MET A 1 13.40 17.47 6.52
C MET A 1 12.20 16.58 6.23
N LYS A 2 10.98 17.13 6.16
CA LYS A 2 9.78 16.37 5.74
C LYS A 2 10.01 15.87 4.32
N LYS A 3 10.09 14.55 4.10
CA LYS A 3 10.09 13.96 2.76
C LYS A 3 8.84 14.47 2.05
N LEU A 4 9.02 15.39 1.10
CA LEU A 4 7.94 15.94 0.30
C LEU A 4 7.44 14.78 -0.57
N GLY A 5 6.35 14.14 -0.15
CA GLY A 5 5.85 12.93 -0.80
C GLY A 5 5.56 13.20 -2.27
N PHE A 6 6.27 12.53 -3.18
CA PHE A 6 6.13 12.63 -4.63
C PHE A 6 4.67 12.48 -5.10
N LYS A 7 3.85 11.74 -4.33
CA LYS A 7 2.40 11.59 -4.52
C LYS A 7 1.64 12.93 -4.53
N LYS A 8 2.08 13.94 -3.77
CA LYS A 8 1.44 15.27 -3.72
C LYS A 8 1.48 16.00 -5.06
N PHE A 9 2.50 15.78 -5.88
CA PHE A 9 2.63 16.42 -7.20
C PHE A 9 2.18 15.50 -8.33
N PHE A 10 2.21 14.19 -8.11
CA PHE A 10 1.85 13.20 -9.11
C PHE A 10 0.38 13.26 -9.55
N ILE A 11 -0.57 13.25 -8.60
CA ILE A 11 -1.99 13.30 -8.95
C ILE A 11 -2.35 14.61 -9.67
N PRO A 12 -1.93 15.80 -9.18
CA PRO A 12 -2.12 17.04 -9.93
C PRO A 12 -1.50 17.02 -11.32
N ALA A 13 -0.31 16.43 -11.50
CA ALA A 13 0.35 16.35 -12.81
C ALA A 13 -0.45 15.51 -13.81
N ILE A 14 -0.99 14.35 -13.41
CA ILE A 14 -1.82 13.52 -14.29
C ILE A 14 -3.10 14.26 -14.69
N ILE A 15 -3.75 14.92 -13.72
CA ILE A 15 -4.95 15.73 -13.99
C ILE A 15 -4.62 16.85 -14.98
N LEU A 16 -3.49 17.53 -14.80
CA LEU A 16 -3.05 18.58 -15.72
C LEU A 16 -2.83 18.04 -17.14
N VAL A 17 -2.19 16.89 -17.30
CA VAL A 17 -2.00 16.25 -18.61
C VAL A 17 -3.35 15.96 -19.27
N ALA A 18 -4.33 15.44 -18.53
CA ALA A 18 -5.66 15.18 -19.06
C ALA A 18 -6.38 16.48 -19.46
N ILE A 19 -6.26 17.55 -18.69
CA ILE A 19 -6.84 18.87 -19.03
C ILE A 19 -6.21 19.40 -20.32
N VAL A 20 -4.88 19.42 -20.41
CA VAL A 20 -4.17 19.90 -21.60
C VAL A 20 -4.55 19.07 -22.83
N PHE A 21 -4.58 17.74 -22.70
CA PHE A 21 -4.99 16.85 -23.78
C PHE A 21 -6.41 17.15 -24.27
N ASN A 22 -7.37 17.32 -23.37
CA ASN A 22 -8.74 17.68 -23.73
C ASN A 22 -8.80 19.00 -24.50
N VAL A 23 -8.16 20.05 -23.99
CA VAL A 23 -8.14 21.36 -24.66
C VAL A 23 -7.56 21.25 -26.06
N VAL A 24 -6.42 20.57 -26.23
CA VAL A 24 -5.77 20.41 -27.53
C VAL A 24 -6.66 19.64 -28.50
N VAL A 25 -7.23 18.51 -28.07
CA VAL A 25 -8.01 17.61 -28.92
C VAL A 25 -9.31 18.25 -29.42
N PHE A 26 -10.00 18.99 -28.57
CA PHE A 26 -11.25 19.66 -28.95
C PHE A 26 -11.02 20.96 -29.75
N LEU A 27 -9.89 21.63 -29.59
CA LEU A 27 -9.56 22.80 -30.41
C LEU A 27 -9.05 22.42 -31.81
N ALA A 28 -8.37 21.28 -31.93
CA ALA A 28 -7.68 20.92 -33.17
C ALA A 28 -8.60 20.37 -34.27
N THR A 29 -9.82 19.92 -33.97
CA THR A 29 -10.81 19.54 -35.00
C THR A 29 -12.23 19.88 -34.57
N GLN A 30 -13.01 20.46 -35.49
CA GLN A 30 -14.43 20.76 -35.31
C GLN A 30 -15.34 19.58 -35.71
N LYS A 31 -14.79 18.57 -36.41
CA LYS A 31 -15.53 17.38 -36.85
C LYS A 31 -14.95 16.13 -36.19
N HIS A 32 -15.73 15.54 -35.30
CA HIS A 32 -15.35 14.33 -34.55
C HIS A 32 -15.98 13.10 -35.18
N SER A 33 -15.15 12.24 -35.78
CA SER A 33 -15.60 10.97 -36.36
C SER A 33 -15.95 9.93 -35.27
N PRO A 34 -16.63 8.83 -35.61
CA PRO A 34 -16.82 7.73 -34.66
C PRO A 34 -15.50 7.18 -34.09
N SER A 35 -14.46 7.12 -34.93
CA SER A 35 -13.10 6.71 -34.55
C SER A 35 -12.47 7.64 -33.52
N PHE A 36 -12.69 8.95 -33.66
CA PHE A 36 -12.27 9.95 -32.67
C PHE A 36 -12.89 9.65 -31.30
N TRP A 37 -14.20 9.42 -31.23
CA TRP A 37 -14.91 9.17 -29.97
C TRP A 37 -14.48 7.88 -29.30
N LEU A 38 -14.19 6.83 -30.08
CA LEU A 38 -13.65 5.59 -29.54
C LEU A 38 -12.27 5.79 -28.89
N LEU A 39 -11.34 6.44 -29.59
CA LEU A 39 -10.01 6.72 -29.05
C LEU A 39 -10.08 7.61 -27.80
N TYR A 40 -10.93 8.64 -27.84
CA TYR A 40 -11.21 9.50 -26.68
C TYR A 40 -11.75 8.68 -25.50
N GLY A 41 -12.71 7.79 -25.75
CA GLY A 41 -13.31 6.92 -24.74
C GLY A 41 -12.28 6.01 -24.07
N PHE A 42 -11.42 5.34 -24.85
CA PHE A 42 -10.35 4.50 -24.29
C PHE A 42 -9.29 5.31 -23.54
N PHE A 43 -8.93 6.50 -24.03
CA PHE A 43 -8.05 7.42 -23.29
C PHE A 43 -8.64 7.79 -21.93
N MET A 44 -9.91 8.22 -21.89
CA MET A 44 -10.58 8.61 -20.65
C MET A 44 -10.79 7.41 -19.71
N LEU A 45 -11.10 6.23 -20.24
CA LEU A 45 -11.15 4.99 -19.48
C LEU A 45 -9.81 4.70 -18.80
N GLY A 46 -8.70 4.75 -19.55
CA GLY A 46 -7.36 4.59 -19.01
C GLY A 46 -7.03 5.63 -17.96
N PHE A 47 -7.39 6.89 -18.19
CA PHE A 47 -7.16 7.99 -17.25
C PHE A 47 -7.87 7.75 -15.92
N VAL A 48 -9.18 7.45 -15.96
CA VAL A 48 -9.97 7.17 -14.75
C VAL A 48 -9.42 5.94 -14.03
N TRP A 49 -9.09 4.87 -14.77
CA TRP A 49 -8.54 3.65 -14.19
C TRP A 49 -7.19 3.88 -13.49
N PHE A 50 -6.30 4.67 -14.11
CA PHE A 50 -5.00 5.02 -13.55
C PHE A 50 -5.13 5.94 -12.33
N LEU A 51 -6.04 6.91 -12.38
CA LEU A 51 -6.33 7.80 -11.26
C LEU A 51 -6.86 7.01 -10.06
N LEU A 52 -7.87 6.15 -10.26
CA LEU A 52 -8.43 5.30 -9.21
C LEU A 52 -7.36 4.37 -8.61
N SER A 53 -6.56 3.71 -9.46
CA SER A 53 -5.46 2.85 -9.00
C SER A 53 -4.45 3.61 -8.14
N SER A 54 -4.14 4.86 -8.50
CA SER A 54 -3.22 5.73 -7.78
C SER A 54 -3.78 6.26 -6.46
N LEU A 55 -5.09 6.50 -6.40
CA LEU A 55 -5.80 6.91 -5.18
C LEU A 55 -5.90 5.75 -4.17
N ILE A 56 -6.24 4.55 -4.63
CA ILE A 56 -6.37 3.33 -3.80
C ILE A 56 -5.00 2.82 -3.33
N ALA A 57 -3.94 3.06 -4.09
CA ALA A 57 -2.60 2.65 -3.71
C ALA A 57 -2.15 3.38 -2.43
N LYS A 58 -1.94 2.60 -1.37
CA LYS A 58 -1.27 3.05 -0.14
C LYS A 58 0.20 3.29 -0.45
N GLU A 59 0.80 4.28 0.23
CA GLU A 59 2.24 4.53 0.10
C GLU A 59 3.01 3.29 0.57
N GLY A 60 3.84 2.74 -0.31
CA GLY A 60 4.78 1.68 0.07
C GLY A 60 5.95 2.24 0.87
N LYS A 61 6.82 1.36 1.39
CA LYS A 61 8.03 1.74 2.17
C LYS A 61 8.94 2.76 1.45
N THR A 62 8.90 2.79 0.11
CA THR A 62 9.69 3.69 -0.74
C THR A 62 9.01 5.06 -0.99
N GLY A 63 7.76 5.27 -0.58
CA GLY A 63 7.03 6.52 -0.75
C GLY A 63 6.61 6.84 -2.20
N ILE A 64 6.87 5.94 -3.14
CA ILE A 64 6.59 6.13 -4.57
C ILE A 64 5.44 5.20 -4.99
N ALA A 65 4.28 5.78 -5.30
CA ALA A 65 3.11 5.04 -5.77
C ALA A 65 3.38 4.27 -7.08
N PHE A 66 4.31 4.73 -7.91
CA PHE A 66 4.69 4.13 -9.20
C PHE A 66 5.28 2.71 -9.09
N ILE A 67 5.82 2.33 -7.92
CA ILE A 67 6.40 1.00 -7.70
C ILE A 67 5.31 -0.03 -7.35
N HIS A 68 4.10 0.41 -7.03
CA HIS A 68 3.01 -0.50 -6.72
C HIS A 68 2.48 -1.15 -8.02
N PRO A 69 2.45 -2.50 -8.15
CA PRO A 69 2.13 -3.18 -9.40
C PRO A 69 0.84 -2.71 -10.08
N THR A 70 -0.23 -2.47 -9.28
CA THR A 70 -1.50 -1.98 -9.81
C THR A 70 -1.40 -0.58 -10.42
N VAL A 71 -0.58 0.31 -9.87
CA VAL A 71 -0.35 1.67 -10.39
C VAL A 71 0.50 1.60 -11.64
N THR A 72 1.54 0.76 -11.66
CA THR A 72 2.41 0.58 -12.83
C THR A 72 1.62 0.03 -14.03
N ILE A 73 0.82 -1.02 -13.83
CA ILE A 73 0.03 -1.66 -14.90
C ILE A 73 -1.02 -0.69 -15.44
N SER A 74 -1.74 0.01 -14.56
CA SER A 74 -2.74 1.00 -14.98
C SER A 74 -2.12 2.20 -15.68
N GLY A 75 -0.93 2.64 -15.25
CA GLY A 75 -0.17 3.69 -15.92
C GLY A 75 0.29 3.28 -17.32
N LEU A 76 0.75 2.04 -17.50
CA LEU A 76 1.11 1.50 -18.82
C LEU A 76 -0.09 1.45 -19.76
N PHE A 77 -1.26 1.01 -19.28
CA PHE A 77 -2.49 1.02 -20.06
C PHE A 77 -2.87 2.44 -20.50
N TRP A 78 -2.91 3.38 -19.56
CA TRP A 78 -3.23 4.78 -19.85
C TRP A 78 -2.23 5.41 -20.83
N MET A 79 -0.94 5.16 -20.66
CA MET A 79 0.09 5.69 -21.55
C MET A 79 -0.08 5.14 -22.97
N LEU A 80 -0.38 3.85 -23.12
CA LEU A 80 -0.63 3.24 -24.42
C LEU A 80 -1.91 3.81 -25.07
N ALA A 81 -3.00 3.94 -24.31
CA ALA A 81 -4.23 4.57 -24.81
C ALA A 81 -4.00 6.03 -25.21
N PHE A 82 -3.20 6.77 -24.44
CA PHE A 82 -2.78 8.13 -24.75
C PHE A 82 -1.98 8.20 -26.05
N LEU A 83 -0.98 7.34 -26.25
CA LEU A 83 -0.19 7.31 -27.49
C LEU A 83 -1.06 6.97 -28.70
N PHE A 84 -1.97 6.01 -28.57
CA PHE A 84 -2.90 5.69 -29.64
C PHE A 84 -3.83 6.86 -29.98
N ALA A 85 -4.37 7.53 -28.97
CA ALA A 85 -5.20 8.71 -29.20
C ALA A 85 -4.37 9.84 -29.84
N LEU A 86 -3.17 10.10 -29.36
CA LEU A 86 -2.27 11.13 -29.90
C LEU A 86 -1.95 10.91 -31.38
N VAL A 87 -1.80 9.65 -31.81
CA VAL A 87 -1.45 9.30 -33.19
C VAL A 87 -2.70 9.20 -34.06
N PHE A 88 -3.68 8.36 -33.70
CA PHE A 88 -4.75 7.96 -34.62
C PHE A 88 -5.95 8.90 -34.66
N MET A 89 -6.11 9.77 -33.66
CA MET A 89 -7.29 10.64 -33.54
C MET A 89 -7.39 11.69 -34.64
N TRP A 90 -6.27 12.00 -35.30
CA TRP A 90 -6.18 12.97 -36.39
C TRP A 90 -6.48 12.38 -37.77
N PHE A 91 -6.73 11.07 -37.87
CA PHE A 91 -6.96 10.36 -39.12
C PHE A 91 -8.45 9.95 -39.26
N PRO A 92 -9.30 10.80 -39.85
CA PRO A 92 -10.75 10.59 -39.87
C PRO A 92 -11.20 9.39 -40.72
N ASN A 93 -10.35 8.92 -41.64
CA ASN A 93 -10.67 7.86 -42.59
C ASN A 93 -10.41 6.44 -42.05
N ILE A 94 -9.90 6.30 -40.82
CA ILE A 94 -9.67 4.98 -40.23
C ILE A 94 -11.02 4.36 -39.85
N PRO A 95 -11.35 3.15 -40.35
CA PRO A 95 -12.59 2.49 -40.00
C PRO A 95 -12.60 2.14 -38.52
N TYR A 96 -13.71 2.43 -37.84
CA TYR A 96 -13.84 2.26 -36.39
C TYR A 96 -13.47 0.85 -35.90
N ARG A 97 -13.74 -0.19 -36.72
CA ARG A 97 -13.41 -1.59 -36.40
C ARG A 97 -11.90 -1.81 -36.25
N ALA A 98 -11.09 -1.13 -37.06
CA ALA A 98 -9.63 -1.23 -37.01
C ALA A 98 -9.04 -0.61 -35.73
N ILE A 99 -9.79 0.24 -35.04
CA ILE A 99 -9.42 0.81 -33.73
C ILE A 99 -10.04 0.00 -32.59
N LEU A 100 -11.32 -0.32 -32.70
CA LEU A 100 -12.09 -0.95 -31.63
C LEU A 100 -11.54 -2.33 -31.27
N ILE A 101 -11.29 -3.18 -32.28
CA ILE A 101 -10.82 -4.55 -32.06
C ILE A 101 -9.50 -4.58 -31.28
N PRO A 102 -8.42 -3.90 -31.70
CA PRO A 102 -7.17 -3.92 -30.95
C PRO A 102 -7.32 -3.26 -29.57
N MET A 103 -8.09 -2.18 -29.44
CA MET A 103 -8.31 -1.53 -28.15
C MET A 103 -9.01 -2.44 -27.14
N VAL A 104 -10.03 -3.18 -27.57
CA VAL A 104 -10.72 -4.14 -26.71
C VAL A 104 -9.80 -5.29 -26.32
N ILE A 105 -9.02 -5.84 -27.24
CA ILE A 105 -8.05 -6.92 -26.96
C ILE A 105 -7.01 -6.45 -25.94
N ILE A 106 -6.40 -5.29 -26.18
CA ILE A 106 -5.39 -4.69 -25.29
C ILE A 106 -6.01 -4.45 -23.91
N THR A 107 -7.20 -3.84 -23.84
CA THR A 107 -7.91 -3.60 -22.58
C THR A 107 -8.18 -4.91 -21.83
N GLY A 108 -8.59 -5.96 -22.53
CA GLY A 108 -8.83 -7.29 -21.95
C GLY A 108 -7.56 -7.90 -21.35
N ILE A 109 -6.44 -7.85 -22.08
CA ILE A 109 -5.14 -8.32 -21.58
C ILE A 109 -4.74 -7.54 -20.33
N PHE A 110 -4.84 -6.21 -20.37
CA PHE A 110 -4.51 -5.37 -19.22
C PHE A 110 -5.41 -5.65 -18.01
N ALA A 111 -6.71 -5.89 -18.22
CA ALA A 111 -7.64 -6.24 -17.15
C ALA A 111 -7.24 -7.57 -16.48
N ILE A 112 -6.89 -8.60 -17.25
CA ILE A 112 -6.44 -9.89 -16.72
C ILE A 112 -5.16 -9.72 -15.88
N VAL A 113 -4.16 -9.01 -16.41
CA VAL A 113 -2.90 -8.76 -15.70
C VAL A 113 -3.13 -7.93 -14.43
N TYR A 114 -4.05 -6.96 -14.48
CA TYR A 114 -4.43 -6.16 -13.32
C TYR A 114 -5.08 -7.01 -12.22
N VAL A 115 -5.95 -7.96 -12.57
CA VAL A 115 -6.53 -8.92 -11.61
C VAL A 115 -5.44 -9.75 -10.94
N PHE A 116 -4.47 -10.26 -11.70
CA PHE A 116 -3.33 -10.97 -11.12
C PHE A 116 -2.52 -10.10 -10.16
N ALA A 117 -2.33 -8.81 -10.48
CA ALA A 117 -1.66 -7.88 -9.58
C ALA A 117 -2.43 -7.65 -8.27
N LEU A 118 -3.77 -7.61 -8.33
CA LEU A 118 -4.62 -7.56 -7.13
C LEU A 118 -4.52 -8.84 -6.30
N MET A 119 -4.54 -10.01 -6.94
CA MET A 119 -4.36 -11.30 -6.27
C MET A 119 -3.00 -11.38 -5.58
N ASN A 120 -1.93 -11.00 -6.27
CA ASN A 120 -0.59 -10.98 -5.71
C ASN A 120 -0.50 -10.04 -4.51
N LYS A 121 -1.10 -8.86 -4.58
CA LYS A 121 -1.18 -7.93 -3.44
C LYS A 121 -1.84 -8.58 -2.23
N ALA A 122 -2.94 -9.30 -2.43
CA ALA A 122 -3.64 -10.00 -1.36
C ALA A 122 -2.80 -11.14 -0.76
N LEU A 123 -2.08 -11.90 -1.60
CA LEU A 123 -1.18 -12.97 -1.16
C LEU A 123 -0.01 -12.41 -0.34
N VAL A 124 0.67 -11.38 -0.85
CA VAL A 124 1.77 -10.72 -0.13
C VAL A 124 1.30 -10.16 1.21
N ALA A 125 0.15 -9.49 1.24
CA ALA A 125 -0.41 -8.97 2.49
C ALA A 125 -0.72 -10.10 3.49
N ARG A 126 -1.21 -11.26 3.01
CA ARG A 126 -1.45 -12.44 3.84
C ARG A 126 -0.16 -13.06 4.35
N GLU A 127 0.90 -13.11 3.54
CA GLU A 127 2.20 -13.62 3.95
C GLU A 127 2.93 -12.68 4.90
N GLU A 128 2.88 -11.36 4.67
CA GLU A 128 3.40 -10.36 5.61
C GLU A 128 2.67 -10.44 6.95
N ALA A 129 1.37 -10.71 6.96
CA ALA A 129 0.61 -10.96 8.19
C ALA A 129 0.99 -12.29 8.88
N LYS A 130 1.60 -13.24 8.17
CA LYS A 130 2.12 -14.49 8.74
C LYS A 130 3.56 -14.37 9.23
N LYS A 131 4.34 -13.40 8.74
CA LYS A 131 5.68 -13.15 9.27
C LYS A 131 5.53 -12.65 10.71
N PRO A 132 6.28 -13.20 11.67
CA PRO A 132 6.25 -12.67 13.02
C PRO A 132 6.78 -11.24 12.96
N TYR A 133 6.00 -10.27 13.46
CA TYR A 133 6.34 -8.83 13.49
C TYR A 133 7.67 -8.57 14.21
N MET A 134 8.10 -9.51 15.05
CA MET A 134 9.40 -9.58 15.69
C MET A 134 9.99 -10.95 15.37
N GLN A 135 11.18 -10.99 14.76
CA GLN A 135 11.82 -12.24 14.35
C GLN A 135 12.48 -12.96 15.52
N ASN A 136 12.80 -12.23 16.58
CA ASN A 136 13.34 -12.75 17.82
C ASN A 136 12.98 -11.85 19.00
N ILE A 137 13.36 -12.30 20.20
CA ILE A 137 13.10 -11.59 21.46
C ILE A 137 13.85 -10.25 21.57
N LYS A 138 14.93 -10.02 20.81
CA LYS A 138 15.68 -8.75 20.82
C LYS A 138 14.90 -7.63 20.13
N ASP A 139 14.09 -7.99 19.13
CA ASP A 139 13.20 -7.04 18.45
C ASP A 139 12.10 -6.52 19.38
N VAL A 140 11.71 -7.31 20.40
CA VAL A 140 10.65 -6.94 21.38
C VAL A 140 11.00 -5.67 22.15
N HIS A 141 12.23 -5.57 22.66
CA HIS A 141 12.68 -4.40 23.40
C HIS A 141 12.59 -3.12 22.54
N GLN A 142 13.13 -3.17 21.32
CA GLN A 142 13.13 -2.03 20.40
C GLN A 142 11.71 -1.60 20.00
N VAL A 143 10.81 -2.57 19.80
CA VAL A 143 9.41 -2.31 19.51
C VAL A 143 8.74 -1.63 20.70
N LEU A 144 8.92 -2.14 21.92
CA LEU A 144 8.33 -1.57 23.12
C LEU A 144 8.81 -0.14 23.38
N GLU A 145 10.10 0.16 23.18
CA GLU A 145 10.64 1.52 23.24
C GLU A 145 9.97 2.43 22.20
N SER A 146 9.83 1.94 20.96
CA SER A 146 9.10 2.69 19.92
C SER A 146 7.64 2.92 20.30
N LEU A 147 6.98 2.00 20.99
CA LEU A 147 5.57 2.15 21.37
C LEU A 147 5.44 3.16 22.52
N SER A 148 6.31 3.08 23.53
CA SER A 148 6.32 4.02 24.66
C SER A 148 6.54 5.45 24.18
N THR A 149 7.53 5.67 23.30
CA THR A 149 7.82 7.01 22.75
C THR A 149 6.68 7.60 21.93
N LYS A 150 5.83 6.76 21.33
CA LYS A 150 4.65 7.18 20.56
C LYS A 150 3.39 7.33 21.41
N ALA A 151 3.37 6.76 22.63
CA ALA A 151 2.21 6.84 23.51
C ALA A 151 2.00 8.27 24.01
N THR A 152 0.81 8.81 23.77
CA THR A 152 0.41 10.15 24.21
C THR A 152 -0.26 10.13 25.58
N ASP A 153 -0.95 9.04 25.91
CA ASP A 153 -1.57 8.83 27.22
C ASP A 153 -0.51 8.49 28.28
N ALA A 154 -0.53 9.20 29.40
CA ALA A 154 0.48 9.06 30.44
C ALA A 154 0.43 7.70 31.17
N ALA A 155 -0.76 7.10 31.31
CA ALA A 155 -0.91 5.79 31.95
C ALA A 155 -0.41 4.68 31.02
N VAL A 156 -0.75 4.77 29.73
CA VAL A 156 -0.24 3.84 28.70
C VAL A 156 1.27 3.93 28.59
N LYS A 157 1.81 5.15 28.54
CA LYS A 157 3.26 5.37 28.44
C LYS A 157 4.00 4.72 29.61
N ARG A 158 3.56 4.97 30.85
CA ARG A 158 4.17 4.35 32.05
C ARG A 158 4.12 2.83 31.99
N ALA A 159 3.00 2.26 31.54
CA ALA A 159 2.85 0.81 31.46
C ALA A 159 3.76 0.21 30.37
N LEU A 160 3.98 0.92 29.25
CA LEU A 160 4.93 0.52 28.22
C LEU A 160 6.39 0.68 28.67
N ASP A 161 6.72 1.76 29.40
CA ASP A 161 8.05 1.96 29.99
C ASP A 161 8.42 0.82 30.96
N GLU A 162 7.44 0.31 31.73
CA GLU A 162 7.66 -0.86 32.57
C GLU A 162 8.00 -2.12 31.74
N LEU A 163 7.30 -2.34 30.62
CA LEU A 163 7.61 -3.45 29.72
C LEU A 163 8.98 -3.29 29.04
N VAL A 164 9.40 -2.06 28.72
CA VAL A 164 10.74 -1.78 28.18
C VAL A 164 11.80 -2.24 29.16
N ILE A 165 11.70 -1.84 30.43
CA ILE A 165 12.65 -2.23 31.48
C ILE A 165 12.69 -3.75 31.64
N LEU A 166 11.54 -4.42 31.65
CA LEU A 166 11.47 -5.89 31.75
C LEU A 166 12.06 -6.61 30.54
N ALA A 167 12.02 -5.98 29.36
CA ALA A 167 12.55 -6.54 28.12
C ALA A 167 14.03 -6.22 27.88
N GLU A 168 14.61 -5.35 28.70
CA GLU A 168 15.99 -4.88 28.55
C GLU A 168 16.98 -6.04 28.71
N GLY A 169 17.96 -6.13 27.80
CA GLY A 169 19.02 -7.13 27.88
C GLY A 169 18.60 -8.59 27.61
N MET A 170 17.38 -8.86 27.13
CA MET A 170 16.98 -10.23 26.80
C MET A 170 17.79 -10.83 25.65
N ASP A 171 18.33 -12.04 25.87
CA ASP A 171 19.06 -12.80 24.86
C ASP A 171 18.23 -13.92 24.21
N ILE A 172 18.61 -14.29 23.00
CA ILE A 172 17.97 -15.36 22.24
C ILE A 172 18.26 -16.69 22.93
N SER A 173 17.21 -17.42 23.30
CA SER A 173 17.33 -18.75 23.90
C SER A 173 17.24 -19.84 22.83
N VAL A 174 17.97 -20.93 23.03
CA VAL A 174 17.83 -22.18 22.26
C VAL A 174 16.92 -23.21 22.94
N ASN A 175 16.47 -22.92 24.17
CA ASN A 175 15.55 -23.79 24.89
C ASN A 175 14.15 -23.73 24.23
N PRO A 176 13.61 -24.84 23.71
CA PRO A 176 12.32 -24.85 23.01
C PRO A 176 11.15 -24.26 23.82
N ASP A 177 11.17 -24.38 25.15
CA ASP A 177 10.09 -23.84 25.99
C ASP A 177 10.20 -22.32 26.19
N VAL A 178 11.43 -21.78 26.17
CA VAL A 178 11.67 -20.34 26.16
C VAL A 178 11.36 -19.76 24.78
N VAL A 179 11.71 -20.45 23.70
CA VAL A 179 11.37 -20.04 22.32
C VAL A 179 9.86 -19.90 22.14
N LYS A 180 9.06 -20.83 22.67
CA LYS A 180 7.59 -20.73 22.64
C LYS A 180 7.07 -19.52 23.43
N LEU A 181 7.74 -19.15 24.53
CA LEU A 181 7.39 -17.93 25.26
C LEU A 181 7.76 -16.69 24.44
N ASP A 182 8.92 -16.68 23.79
CA ASP A 182 9.37 -15.58 22.94
C ASP A 182 8.39 -15.33 21.78
N GLU A 183 7.90 -16.39 21.14
CA GLU A 183 6.85 -16.30 20.11
C GLU A 183 5.54 -15.69 20.65
N ARG A 184 5.10 -16.10 21.84
CA ARG A 184 3.88 -15.57 22.47
C ARG A 184 4.05 -14.12 22.91
N ILE A 185 5.21 -13.76 23.46
CA ILE A 185 5.53 -12.37 23.82
C ILE A 185 5.45 -11.50 22.55
N ALA A 186 6.08 -11.96 21.47
CA ALA A 186 6.06 -11.27 20.19
C ALA A 186 4.62 -11.10 19.64
N GLU A 187 3.77 -12.11 19.78
CA GLU A 187 2.37 -12.02 19.36
C GLU A 187 1.59 -10.98 20.19
N TYR A 188 1.69 -11.01 21.51
CA TYR A 188 0.94 -10.07 22.35
C TYR A 188 1.42 -8.62 22.23
N VAL A 189 2.72 -8.39 22.03
CA VAL A 189 3.25 -7.05 21.74
C VAL A 189 2.70 -6.52 20.39
N GLN A 190 2.44 -7.37 19.39
CA GLN A 190 1.72 -6.94 18.18
C GLN A 190 0.29 -6.51 18.48
N PHE A 191 -0.41 -7.19 19.39
CA PHE A 191 -1.75 -6.78 19.80
C PHE A 191 -1.72 -5.44 20.52
N VAL A 192 -0.75 -5.22 21.42
CA VAL A 192 -0.51 -3.92 22.06
C VAL A 192 -0.32 -2.82 21.02
N HIS A 193 0.54 -3.04 20.02
CA HIS A 193 0.76 -2.09 18.93
C HIS A 193 -0.54 -1.76 18.17
N LYS A 194 -1.30 -2.79 17.76
CA LYS A 194 -2.56 -2.62 17.04
C LYS A 194 -3.64 -1.92 17.89
N ASN A 195 -3.74 -2.24 19.18
CA ASN A 195 -4.70 -1.59 20.07
C ASN A 195 -4.34 -0.13 20.32
N LEU A 196 -3.04 0.20 20.40
CA LEU A 196 -2.56 1.58 20.52
C LEU A 196 -2.92 2.39 19.27
N GLU A 197 -2.69 1.85 18.07
CA GLU A 197 -3.06 2.52 16.81
C GLU A 197 -4.57 2.76 16.66
N ARG A 198 -5.38 1.84 17.20
CA ARG A 198 -6.85 1.89 17.13
C ARG A 198 -7.51 2.59 18.33
N ASN A 199 -6.72 3.03 19.31
CA ASN A 199 -7.18 3.62 20.56
C ASN A 199 -8.16 2.72 21.35
N GLU A 200 -7.96 1.40 21.31
CA GLU A 200 -8.80 0.39 21.99
C GLU A 200 -8.33 0.16 23.44
N MET A 201 -8.51 1.16 24.31
CA MET A 201 -7.89 1.22 25.65
C MET A 201 -8.14 -0.01 26.55
N LYS A 202 -9.33 -0.62 26.48
CA LYS A 202 -9.66 -1.81 27.28
C LYS A 202 -8.82 -3.03 26.87
N ASN A 203 -8.68 -3.26 25.57
CA ASN A 203 -7.88 -4.35 25.03
C ASN A 203 -6.39 -4.07 25.19
N LEU A 204 -6.00 -2.79 25.13
CA LEU A 204 -4.62 -2.34 25.29
C LEU A 204 -4.06 -2.73 26.66
N PHE A 205 -4.71 -2.34 27.76
CA PHE A 205 -4.21 -2.67 29.10
C PHE A 205 -4.24 -4.17 29.39
N TYR A 206 -5.26 -4.88 28.89
CA TYR A 206 -5.30 -6.34 28.97
C TYR A 206 -4.06 -6.96 28.30
N ASN A 207 -3.73 -6.54 27.07
CA ASN A 207 -2.59 -7.10 26.36
C ASN A 207 -1.24 -6.66 26.96
N ILE A 208 -1.13 -5.46 27.50
CA ILE A 208 0.07 -5.02 28.26
C ILE A 208 0.31 -5.93 29.47
N ASP A 209 -0.72 -6.21 30.26
CA ASP A 209 -0.60 -7.10 31.43
C ASP A 209 -0.23 -8.54 31.01
N ARG A 210 -0.78 -9.03 29.89
CA ARG A 210 -0.38 -10.33 29.32
C ARG A 210 1.09 -10.35 28.92
N VAL A 211 1.61 -9.29 28.28
CA VAL A 211 3.05 -9.20 27.95
C VAL A 211 3.89 -9.20 29.23
N LYS A 212 3.52 -8.42 30.26
CA LYS A 212 4.22 -8.36 31.54
C LYS A 212 4.36 -9.75 32.19
N ASN A 213 3.25 -10.47 32.26
CA ASN A 213 3.21 -11.82 32.82
C ASN A 213 4.09 -12.79 32.03
N LEU A 214 4.07 -12.72 30.70
CA LEU A 214 4.91 -13.59 29.85
C LEU A 214 6.40 -13.27 29.98
N LEU A 215 6.79 -11.99 30.04
CA LEU A 215 8.18 -11.58 30.29
C LEU A 215 8.66 -12.08 31.65
N THR A 216 7.83 -11.97 32.69
CA THR A 216 8.14 -12.46 34.03
C THR A 216 8.23 -13.99 34.09
N GLU A 217 7.38 -14.70 33.33
CA GLU A 217 7.47 -16.16 33.21
C GLU A 217 8.75 -16.59 32.49
N ARG A 218 9.12 -15.86 31.44
CA ARG A 218 10.35 -16.10 30.67
C ARG A 218 11.59 -15.94 31.56
N GLU A 219 11.68 -14.85 32.31
CA GLU A 219 12.80 -14.59 33.23
C GLU A 219 13.02 -15.73 34.23
N LYS A 220 11.94 -16.38 34.69
CA LYS A 220 12.03 -17.54 35.60
C LYS A 220 12.51 -18.84 34.95
N LYS A 221 12.52 -18.92 33.61
CA LYS A 221 12.87 -20.12 32.84
C LYS A 221 14.22 -20.01 32.10
N VAL A 222 14.81 -18.82 32.10
CA VAL A 222 16.17 -18.55 31.59
C VAL A 222 17.16 -18.76 32.72
#